data_AF-A0A067GCT7-F1
#
_entry.id   AF-A0A067GCT7-F1
#
_cell.length_a   1.000
_cell.length_b   1.000
_cell.length_c   1.000
_cell.angle_alpha   90.00
_cell.angle_beta   90.00
_cell.angle_gamma   90.00
#
_symmetry.space_group_name_H-M   'P 1'
#
loop_
_entity.id
_entity.type
_entity.pdbx_description
1 polymer ?
#
loop_
_entity_poly.entity_id
_entity_poly.type
_entity_poly.pdbx_seq_one_letter_code
_entity_poly.pdbx_strand_id
1 'polypeptide(L)'
;MAMVIQQQQQQQRESSSGSINKHQLDNGKYVRYTAEQVEALERVYSECPKPSSLRRQQLIRECPILSNIEPKQIKVWFQNRRCREKQRKEASRLQTVNRKLTAMNKLLMEENDRLQKQVSQLVCENGYMKQQLRTAPATTDASCDSVVTTPQHSLRDANNPAGLLSIAEETLAEFLSKATGTAVDWVQMPGMKPGPDSVGIFAISQSCSGVAARACGLVSLEPTKIAEILKDRPSWFRDCRSLEVFTMFPAGNAGTIELLYTQAYAPTTLAPARDFWTLRYTTTLDNGSLVVCERSLSGSGAGPNPASAAQFVRAEMLPSGCLIRPCDGGGSIIHIVDHLNLEAWSVPEVLRPLYESSKVVAQRMTIA
;
A
#
# COMPACT_ATOMS: atom_id res chain seq x y z
N MET A 1 -27.13 -8.11 30.43
CA MET A 1 -27.41 -9.56 30.26
C MET A 1 -26.29 -10.34 29.53
N ALA A 2 -25.12 -9.75 29.27
CA ALA A 2 -23.98 -10.44 28.63
C ALA A 2 -22.86 -10.86 29.61
N MET A 3 -22.85 -10.34 30.84
CA MET A 3 -21.81 -10.66 31.84
C MET A 3 -22.07 -11.93 32.66
N VAL A 4 -23.28 -12.50 32.62
CA VAL A 4 -23.62 -13.72 33.39
C VAL A 4 -23.29 -15.00 32.61
N ILE A 5 -23.18 -14.93 31.28
CA ILE A 5 -22.91 -16.09 30.42
C ILE A 5 -21.42 -16.47 30.45
N GLN A 6 -20.53 -15.53 30.80
CA GLN A 6 -19.09 -15.77 30.79
C GLN A 6 -18.59 -16.52 32.05
N GLN A 7 -19.29 -16.41 33.18
CA GLN A 7 -18.95 -17.16 34.40
C GLN A 7 -19.38 -18.63 34.37
N GLN A 8 -20.47 -18.98 33.67
CA GLN A 8 -20.93 -20.38 33.56
C GLN A 8 -20.09 -21.22 32.60
N GLN A 9 -19.42 -20.63 31.59
CA GLN A 9 -18.51 -21.37 30.71
C GLN A 9 -17.13 -21.66 31.33
N GLN A 10 -16.76 -20.97 32.41
CA GLN A 10 -15.48 -21.17 33.08
C GLN A 10 -15.54 -22.30 34.14
N GLN A 11 -16.68 -22.48 34.83
CA GLN A 11 -16.89 -23.59 35.78
C GLN A 11 -17.11 -24.97 35.11
N GLN A 12 -17.53 -25.03 33.84
CA GLN A 12 -17.62 -26.29 33.09
C GLN A 12 -16.29 -26.76 32.48
N ARG A 13 -15.24 -25.91 32.45
CA ARG A 13 -13.89 -26.34 32.02
C ARG A 13 -13.03 -26.90 33.15
N GLU A 14 -13.37 -26.63 34.41
CA GLU A 14 -12.60 -27.09 35.58
C GLU A 14 -13.10 -28.41 36.18
N SER A 15 -14.20 -28.98 35.68
CA SER A 15 -14.82 -30.22 36.19
C SER A 15 -14.52 -31.49 35.38
N SER A 16 -13.60 -31.44 34.41
CA SER A 16 -13.11 -32.62 33.67
C SER A 16 -11.68 -33.06 34.08
N SER A 17 -11.23 -32.65 35.27
CA SER A 17 -9.96 -33.01 35.88
C SER A 17 -10.16 -34.14 36.91
N GLY A 18 -10.56 -35.33 36.44
CA GLY A 18 -10.79 -36.48 37.30
C GLY A 18 -10.64 -37.80 36.58
N SER A 19 -9.65 -38.58 37.01
CA SER A 19 -9.41 -40.00 36.69
C SER A 19 -8.94 -40.33 35.28
N ILE A 20 -7.63 -40.16 35.05
CA ILE A 20 -6.89 -41.18 34.27
C ILE A 20 -6.05 -41.96 35.27
N ASN A 21 -6.44 -43.22 35.40
CA ASN A 21 -5.83 -44.23 36.24
C ASN A 21 -4.31 -44.21 36.18
N LYS A 22 -3.75 -44.34 37.37
CA LYS A 22 -2.36 -44.61 37.71
C LYS A 22 -1.99 -46.00 37.18
N HIS A 23 -1.84 -46.14 35.86
CA HIS A 23 -1.20 -47.31 35.26
C HIS A 23 0.18 -46.90 34.75
N GLN A 24 1.19 -47.47 35.43
CA GLN A 24 2.50 -47.74 34.88
C GLN A 24 2.39 -48.13 33.40
N LEU A 25 2.80 -47.25 32.50
CA LEU A 25 2.91 -47.53 31.08
C LEU A 25 4.33 -47.18 30.66
N ASP A 26 5.19 -48.19 30.82
CA ASP A 26 6.07 -48.65 29.76
C ASP A 26 7.01 -47.58 29.16
N ASN A 27 8.14 -47.37 29.84
CA ASN A 27 9.24 -46.48 29.47
C ASN A 27 9.97 -46.84 28.14
N GLY A 28 9.39 -47.73 27.31
CA GLY A 28 10.02 -48.33 26.12
C GLY A 28 9.54 -47.86 24.75
N LYS A 29 8.61 -46.90 24.64
CA LYS A 29 7.98 -46.55 23.34
C LYS A 29 8.43 -45.25 22.67
N TYR A 30 9.19 -44.39 23.34
CA TYR A 30 9.69 -43.13 22.77
C TYR A 30 11.21 -43.14 22.67
N VAL A 31 11.72 -43.19 21.43
CA VAL A 31 13.15 -42.98 21.18
C VAL A 31 13.49 -41.52 21.40
N ARG A 32 14.41 -41.28 22.33
CA ARG A 32 15.06 -39.99 22.51
C ARG A 32 16.40 -40.02 21.77
N TYR A 33 16.48 -39.28 20.68
CA TYR A 33 17.71 -39.16 19.89
C TYR A 33 18.72 -38.26 20.61
N THR A 34 20.00 -38.61 20.59
CA THR A 34 21.08 -37.71 21.03
C THR A 34 21.25 -36.54 20.06
N ALA A 35 21.97 -35.50 20.47
CA ALA A 35 22.25 -34.36 19.59
C ALA A 35 22.99 -34.79 18.31
N GLU A 36 24.01 -35.67 18.41
CA GLU A 36 24.74 -36.13 17.22
C GLU A 36 23.86 -37.00 16.29
N GLN A 37 22.97 -37.81 16.87
CA GLN A 37 22.01 -38.59 16.09
C GLN A 37 21.02 -37.71 15.34
N VAL A 38 20.51 -36.65 15.97
CA VAL A 38 19.63 -35.66 15.31
C VAL A 38 20.40 -34.97 14.19
N GLU A 39 21.63 -34.53 14.43
CA GLU A 39 22.44 -33.83 13.42
C GLU A 39 22.70 -34.71 12.19
N ALA A 40 23.03 -35.99 12.39
CA ALA A 40 23.20 -36.93 11.29
C ALA A 40 21.91 -37.14 10.48
N LEU A 41 20.77 -37.24 11.15
CA LEU A 41 19.47 -37.35 10.49
C LEU A 41 19.09 -36.05 9.75
N GLU A 42 19.42 -34.88 10.31
CA GLU A 42 19.19 -33.58 9.67
C GLU A 42 20.08 -33.36 8.44
N ARG A 43 21.33 -33.83 8.45
CA ARG A 43 22.21 -33.81 7.28
C ARG A 43 21.58 -34.58 6.11
N VAL A 44 21.13 -35.80 6.36
CA VAL A 44 20.43 -36.60 5.34
C VAL A 44 19.11 -35.97 4.93
N TYR A 45 18.39 -35.32 5.85
CA TYR A 45 17.15 -34.62 5.53
C TYR A 45 17.36 -33.47 4.54
N SER A 46 18.47 -32.74 4.65
CA SER A 46 18.81 -31.66 3.73
C SER A 46 19.04 -32.15 2.30
N GLU A 47 19.59 -33.35 2.13
CA GLU A 47 19.82 -33.98 0.83
C GLU A 47 18.59 -34.71 0.30
N CYS A 48 17.91 -35.49 1.16
CA CYS A 48 16.78 -36.34 0.80
C CYS A 48 15.72 -36.36 1.91
N PRO A 49 14.69 -35.49 1.84
CA PRO A 49 13.64 -35.41 2.86
C PRO A 49 12.72 -36.65 2.96
N LYS A 50 12.76 -37.53 1.94
CA LYS A 50 11.93 -38.74 1.84
C LYS A 50 12.80 -39.97 1.48
N PRO A 51 13.70 -40.41 2.37
CA PRO A 51 14.63 -41.48 2.05
C PRO A 51 13.90 -42.82 1.85
N SER A 52 14.34 -43.60 0.85
CA SER A 52 13.83 -44.93 0.56
C SER A 52 14.14 -45.92 1.69
N SER A 53 13.54 -47.12 1.66
CA SER A 53 13.87 -48.17 2.65
C SER A 53 15.34 -48.59 2.58
N LEU A 54 15.88 -48.72 1.37
CA LEU A 54 17.28 -49.06 1.12
C LEU A 54 18.21 -47.97 1.68
N ARG A 55 17.91 -46.68 1.40
CA ARG A 55 18.71 -45.56 1.91
C ARG A 55 18.69 -45.48 3.44
N ARG A 56 17.56 -45.79 4.08
CA ARG A 56 17.47 -45.87 5.55
C ARG A 56 18.31 -47.00 6.14
N GLN A 57 18.39 -48.15 5.47
CA GLN A 57 19.25 -49.26 5.90
C GLN A 57 20.74 -48.92 5.71
N GLN A 58 21.11 -48.30 4.59
CA GLN A 58 22.47 -47.81 4.35
C GLN A 58 22.89 -46.80 5.41
N LEU A 59 22.02 -45.85 5.77
CA LEU A 59 22.31 -44.84 6.79
C LEU A 59 22.69 -45.46 8.15
N ILE A 60 22.03 -46.55 8.56
CA ILE A 60 22.36 -47.26 9.80
C ILE A 60 23.75 -47.93 9.72
N ARG A 61 24.14 -48.41 8.53
CA ARG A 61 25.46 -49.02 8.29
C ARG A 61 26.57 -47.99 8.21
N GLU A 62 26.31 -46.86 7.56
CA GLU A 62 27.27 -45.77 7.30
C GLU A 62 27.50 -44.88 8.53
N CYS A 63 26.52 -44.80 9.45
CA CYS A 63 26.61 -44.00 10.66
C CYS A 63 26.53 -44.88 11.92
N PRO A 64 27.67 -45.28 12.51
CA PRO A 64 27.72 -46.13 13.70
C PRO A 64 26.91 -45.59 14.90
N ILE A 65 26.77 -44.26 15.00
CA ILE A 65 25.96 -43.59 16.03
C ILE A 65 24.45 -43.87 15.90
N LEU A 66 23.98 -44.34 14.74
CA LEU A 66 22.60 -44.75 14.48
C LEU A 66 22.41 -46.28 14.54
N SER A 67 23.46 -47.05 14.84
CA SER A 67 23.45 -48.52 14.80
C SER A 67 22.39 -49.16 15.72
N ASN A 68 22.07 -48.50 16.83
CA ASN A 68 21.06 -48.91 17.80
C ASN A 68 19.63 -48.39 17.49
N ILE A 69 19.41 -47.79 16.32
CA ILE A 69 18.11 -47.21 15.93
C ILE A 69 17.47 -48.07 14.86
N GLU A 70 16.21 -48.47 15.08
CA GLU A 70 15.51 -49.29 14.10
C GLU A 70 15.15 -48.51 12.82
N PRO A 71 15.16 -49.16 11.63
CA PRO A 71 14.76 -48.52 10.37
C PRO A 71 13.35 -47.91 10.39
N LYS A 72 12.45 -48.45 11.23
CA LYS A 72 11.09 -47.93 11.46
C LYS A 72 11.12 -46.61 12.23
N GLN A 73 11.99 -46.48 13.23
CA GLN A 73 12.13 -45.25 14.03
C GLN A 73 12.70 -44.12 13.17
N ILE A 74 13.68 -44.41 12.31
CA ILE A 74 14.18 -43.45 11.30
C ILE A 74 13.03 -43.00 10.39
N LYS A 75 12.19 -43.92 9.88
CA LYS A 75 11.00 -43.56 9.08
C LYS A 75 10.12 -42.53 9.78
N VAL A 76 9.80 -42.80 11.04
CA VAL A 76 8.92 -41.95 11.87
C VAL A 76 9.59 -40.61 12.14
N TRP A 77 10.90 -40.58 12.37
CA TRP A 77 11.65 -39.34 12.52
C TRP A 77 11.52 -38.44 11.28
N PHE A 78 11.75 -38.98 10.07
CA PHE A 78 11.61 -38.21 8.82
C PHE A 78 10.16 -37.78 8.56
N GLN A 79 9.17 -38.61 8.91
CA GLN A 79 7.76 -38.23 8.83
C GLN A 79 7.43 -37.06 9.77
N ASN A 80 7.85 -37.15 11.04
CA ASN A 80 7.63 -36.12 12.05
C ASN A 80 8.40 -34.83 11.73
N ARG A 81 9.63 -34.93 11.19
CA ARG A 81 10.42 -33.77 10.77
C ARG A 81 9.76 -33.00 9.63
N ARG A 82 9.19 -33.71 8.64
CA ARG A 82 8.39 -33.09 7.57
C ARG A 82 7.11 -32.44 8.11
N CYS A 83 6.41 -33.13 9.03
CA CYS A 83 5.21 -32.59 9.64
C CYS A 83 5.49 -31.31 10.43
N ARG A 84 6.53 -31.33 11.29
CA ARG A 84 7.00 -30.16 12.05
C ARG A 84 7.43 -29.00 11.16
N GLU A 85 8.13 -29.27 10.06
CA GLU A 85 8.51 -28.22 9.12
C GLU A 85 7.31 -27.59 8.43
N LYS A 86 6.37 -28.43 7.96
CA LYS A 86 5.12 -27.95 7.37
C LYS A 86 4.35 -27.09 8.37
N GLN A 87 4.26 -27.52 9.62
CA GLN A 87 3.61 -26.77 10.69
C GLN A 87 4.33 -25.45 11.00
N ARG A 88 5.67 -25.43 11.01
CA ARG A 88 6.47 -24.21 11.21
C ARG A 88 6.26 -23.21 10.07
N LYS A 89 6.28 -23.69 8.81
CA LYS A 89 6.01 -22.87 7.62
C LYS A 89 4.59 -22.28 7.66
N GLU A 90 3.61 -23.11 8.01
CA GLU A 90 2.21 -22.68 8.13
C GLU A 90 2.01 -21.68 9.28
N ALA A 91 2.62 -21.91 10.44
CA ALA A 91 2.57 -20.97 11.56
C ALA A 91 3.20 -19.61 11.19
N SER A 92 4.33 -19.61 10.49
CA SER A 92 4.97 -18.39 9.98
C SER A 92 4.09 -17.66 8.95
N ARG A 93 3.46 -18.40 8.04
CA ARG A 93 2.49 -17.86 7.08
C ARG A 93 1.30 -17.22 7.78
N LEU A 94 0.69 -17.93 8.75
CA LEU A 94 -0.42 -17.42 9.55
C LEU A 94 -0.03 -16.19 10.35
N GLN A 95 1.17 -16.16 10.94
CA GLN A 95 1.67 -14.98 11.65
C GLN A 95 1.80 -13.77 10.73
N THR A 96 2.28 -13.98 9.50
CA THR A 96 2.37 -12.92 8.48
C THR A 96 1.00 -12.39 8.09
N VAL A 97 0.04 -13.28 7.82
CA VAL A 97 -1.35 -12.91 7.49
C VAL A 97 -2.02 -12.20 8.67
N ASN A 98 -1.76 -12.65 9.90
CA ASN A 98 -2.33 -12.03 11.10
C ASN A 98 -1.81 -10.60 11.27
N ARG A 99 -0.51 -10.36 11.09
CA ARG A 99 0.06 -8.99 11.06
C ARG A 99 -0.62 -8.11 10.01
N LYS A 100 -0.80 -8.62 8.78
CA LYS A 100 -1.52 -7.92 7.71
C LYS A 100 -2.95 -7.58 8.12
N LEU A 101 -3.68 -8.54 8.71
CA LEU A 101 -5.06 -8.36 9.14
C LEU A 101 -5.18 -7.36 10.29
N THR A 102 -4.28 -7.40 11.27
CA THR A 102 -4.22 -6.42 12.37
C THR A 102 -3.96 -5.01 11.84
N ALA A 103 -3.00 -4.86 10.93
CA ALA A 103 -2.72 -3.58 10.29
C ALA A 103 -3.94 -3.06 9.52
N MET A 104 -4.60 -3.91 8.73
CA MET A 104 -5.80 -3.54 7.97
C MET A 104 -6.99 -3.19 8.88
N ASN A 105 -7.20 -3.94 9.97
CA ASN A 105 -8.23 -3.63 10.97
C ASN A 105 -7.97 -2.27 11.63
N LYS A 106 -6.72 -1.91 11.92
CA LYS A 106 -6.36 -0.59 12.45
C LYS A 106 -6.76 0.51 11.47
N LEU A 107 -6.48 0.33 10.17
CA LEU A 107 -6.91 1.28 9.13
C LEU A 107 -8.42 1.43 9.04
N LEU A 108 -9.14 0.31 9.10
CA LEU A 108 -10.59 0.32 9.05
C LEU A 108 -11.17 1.09 10.24
N MET A 109 -10.59 0.93 11.43
CA MET A 109 -10.99 1.69 12.63
C MET A 109 -10.66 3.17 12.52
N GLU A 110 -9.49 3.54 12.00
CA GLU A 110 -9.10 4.93 11.75
C GLU A 110 -10.07 5.61 10.76
N GLU A 111 -10.41 4.95 9.67
CA GLU A 111 -11.40 5.47 8.70
C GLU A 111 -12.80 5.54 9.30
N ASN A 112 -13.20 4.56 10.12
CA ASN A 112 -14.50 4.59 10.79
C ASN A 112 -14.60 5.81 11.73
N ASP A 113 -13.56 6.06 12.54
CA ASP A 113 -13.50 7.22 13.43
C ASP A 113 -13.53 8.55 12.64
N ARG A 114 -12.78 8.63 11.52
CA ARG A 114 -12.77 9.80 10.63
C ARG A 114 -14.16 10.06 10.03
N LEU A 115 -14.81 9.02 9.50
CA LEU A 115 -16.17 9.13 8.95
C LEU A 115 -17.17 9.52 10.03
N GLN A 116 -17.04 8.98 11.25
CA GLN A 116 -17.93 9.31 12.35
C GLN A 116 -17.78 10.77 12.82
N LYS A 117 -16.55 11.32 12.79
CA LYS A 117 -16.30 12.75 13.00
C LYS A 117 -16.93 13.61 11.89
N GLN A 118 -16.77 13.22 10.63
CA GLN A 118 -17.35 13.94 9.50
C GLN A 118 -18.89 13.94 9.55
N VAL A 119 -19.50 12.80 9.89
CA VAL A 119 -20.96 12.71 10.11
C VAL A 119 -21.38 13.63 11.25
N SER A 120 -20.66 13.62 12.38
CA SER A 120 -20.98 14.48 13.52
C SER A 120 -20.91 15.97 13.16
N GLN A 121 -19.90 16.37 12.38
CA GLN A 121 -19.76 17.74 11.89
C GLN A 121 -20.94 18.12 10.97
N LEU A 122 -21.23 17.30 9.96
CA LEU A 122 -22.34 17.56 9.03
C LEU A 122 -23.71 17.58 9.72
N VAL A 123 -23.90 16.78 10.78
CA VAL A 123 -25.11 16.81 11.61
C VAL A 123 -25.20 18.13 12.38
N CYS A 124 -24.09 18.62 12.94
CA CYS A 124 -24.05 19.90 13.64
C CYS A 124 -24.34 21.06 12.68
N GLU A 125 -23.68 21.11 11.52
CA GLU A 125 -23.90 22.12 10.48
C GLU A 125 -25.34 22.10 9.97
N ASN A 126 -25.92 20.91 9.71
CA ASN A 126 -27.33 20.79 9.35
C ASN A 126 -28.28 21.29 10.44
N GLY A 127 -27.97 21.00 11.71
CA GLY A 127 -28.74 21.52 12.84
C GLY A 127 -28.73 23.04 12.88
N TYR A 128 -27.56 23.64 12.67
CA TYR A 128 -27.39 25.08 12.61
C TYR A 128 -28.13 25.72 11.42
N MET A 129 -28.02 25.16 10.22
CA MET A 129 -28.76 25.65 9.04
C MET A 129 -30.28 25.54 9.22
N LYS A 130 -30.78 24.43 9.79
CA LYS A 130 -32.21 24.27 10.12
C LYS A 130 -32.66 25.30 11.16
N GLN A 131 -31.81 25.64 12.12
CA GLN A 131 -32.12 26.66 13.11
C GLN A 131 -32.20 28.05 12.47
N GLN A 132 -31.27 28.40 11.57
CA GLN A 132 -31.30 29.65 10.81
C GLN A 132 -32.59 29.78 9.96
N LEU A 133 -32.97 28.72 9.25
CA LEU A 133 -34.21 28.70 8.46
C LEU A 133 -35.48 28.85 9.31
N ARG A 134 -35.45 28.46 10.58
CA ARG A 134 -36.56 28.64 11.53
C ARG A 134 -36.58 30.00 12.21
N THR A 135 -35.46 30.74 12.21
CA THR A 135 -35.33 32.06 12.86
C THR A 135 -35.32 33.23 11.87
N ALA A 136 -35.30 32.96 10.55
CA ALA A 136 -35.44 34.01 9.53
C ALA A 136 -36.88 34.57 9.50
N PRO A 137 -37.10 35.89 9.69
CA PRO A 137 -38.38 36.50 9.42
C PRO A 137 -38.61 36.58 7.90
N ALA A 138 -39.87 36.44 7.48
CA ALA A 138 -40.27 36.71 6.11
C ALA A 138 -40.17 38.22 5.84
N THR A 139 -39.07 38.68 5.23
CA THR A 139 -39.02 39.98 4.58
C THR A 139 -38.44 39.87 3.19
N THR A 140 -39.24 40.36 2.25
CA THR A 140 -39.05 40.53 0.81
C THR A 140 -37.76 41.25 0.41
N ASP A 141 -37.21 40.73 -0.69
CA ASP A 141 -36.76 41.45 -1.88
C ASP A 141 -35.68 42.54 -1.73
N ALA A 142 -34.43 42.18 -2.08
CA ALA A 142 -33.45 43.10 -2.63
C ALA A 142 -32.33 42.32 -3.33
N SER A 143 -32.44 42.27 -4.67
CA SER A 143 -31.34 42.38 -5.65
C SER A 143 -29.94 41.91 -5.20
N CYS A 144 -29.57 40.70 -5.63
CA CYS A 144 -28.21 40.18 -5.51
C CYS A 144 -27.44 40.41 -6.81
N ASP A 145 -26.62 41.47 -6.83
CA ASP A 145 -25.57 41.64 -7.84
C ASP A 145 -24.44 40.65 -7.47
N SER A 146 -24.34 39.58 -8.24
CA SER A 146 -23.38 38.52 -8.03
C SER A 146 -22.06 38.88 -8.70
N VAL A 147 -21.18 39.54 -7.95
CA VAL A 147 -19.76 39.64 -8.31
C VAL A 147 -19.16 38.25 -8.17
N VAL A 148 -19.05 37.56 -9.30
CA VAL A 148 -18.23 36.36 -9.47
C VAL A 148 -16.77 36.77 -9.26
N THR A 149 -16.28 36.64 -8.04
CA THR A 149 -14.83 36.54 -7.81
C THR A 149 -14.39 35.19 -8.34
N THR A 150 -14.06 35.16 -9.64
CA THR A 150 -13.17 34.14 -10.19
C THR A 150 -11.91 34.13 -9.33
N PRO A 151 -11.43 32.98 -8.84
CA PRO A 151 -10.10 32.92 -8.27
C PRO A 151 -9.14 33.20 -9.43
N GLN A 152 -8.67 34.45 -9.52
CA GLN A 152 -7.56 34.80 -10.39
C GLN A 152 -6.37 33.95 -9.96
N HIS A 153 -6.14 32.86 -10.69
CA HIS A 153 -4.90 32.11 -10.73
C HIS A 153 -3.81 33.11 -11.10
N SER A 154 -3.27 33.76 -10.07
CA SER A 154 -2.13 34.65 -10.20
C SER A 154 -0.99 33.75 -10.67
N LEU A 155 -0.48 34.00 -11.88
CA LEU A 155 0.75 33.43 -12.38
C LEU A 155 1.85 33.74 -11.36
N ARG A 156 2.06 32.84 -10.39
CA ARG A 156 3.13 32.96 -9.40
C ARG A 156 4.39 32.43 -10.05
N ASP A 157 5.37 33.30 -10.23
CA ASP A 157 6.66 32.99 -10.84
C ASP A 157 7.28 31.74 -10.21
N ALA A 158 7.53 30.73 -11.05
CA ALA A 158 8.19 29.48 -10.68
C ALA A 158 9.64 29.66 -10.16
N ASN A 159 10.15 30.90 -10.18
CA ASN A 159 11.48 31.28 -9.70
C ASN A 159 11.49 31.82 -8.25
N ASN A 160 10.33 31.95 -7.60
CA ASN A 160 10.27 32.39 -6.20
C ASN A 160 10.18 31.17 -5.25
N PRO A 161 11.19 30.93 -4.37
CA PRO A 161 11.17 29.80 -3.43
C PRO A 161 9.96 29.81 -2.48
N ALA A 162 9.43 30.98 -2.12
CA ALA A 162 8.22 31.08 -1.29
C ALA A 162 6.95 30.63 -2.04
N GLY A 163 6.91 30.87 -3.36
CA GLY A 163 5.80 30.41 -4.21
C GLY A 163 5.79 28.89 -4.35
N LEU A 164 6.97 28.28 -4.51
CA LEU A 164 7.11 26.82 -4.63
C LEU A 164 6.71 26.10 -3.34
N LEU A 165 7.01 26.66 -2.17
CA LEU A 165 6.57 26.07 -0.89
C LEU A 165 5.04 26.09 -0.74
N SER A 166 4.39 27.21 -1.05
CA SER A 166 2.92 27.31 -1.03
C SER A 166 2.27 26.30 -1.98
N ILE A 167 2.86 26.12 -3.17
CA ILE A 167 2.48 25.08 -4.13
C ILE A 167 2.66 23.68 -3.51
N ALA A 168 3.80 23.40 -2.88
CA ALA A 168 4.10 22.12 -2.25
C ALA A 168 3.10 21.77 -1.14
N GLU A 169 2.77 22.72 -0.27
CA GLU A 169 1.83 22.55 0.84
C GLU A 169 0.38 22.30 0.36
N GLU A 170 -0.07 23.05 -0.64
CA GLU A 170 -1.37 22.82 -1.28
C GLU A 170 -1.43 21.41 -1.92
N THR A 171 -0.35 21.00 -2.59
CA THR A 171 -0.23 19.66 -3.16
C THR A 171 -0.35 18.58 -2.11
N LEU A 172 0.34 18.76 -0.97
CA LEU A 172 0.29 17.83 0.14
C LEU A 172 -1.14 17.68 0.67
N ALA A 173 -1.84 18.80 0.90
CA ALA A 173 -3.20 18.78 1.39
C ALA A 173 -4.17 18.06 0.43
N GLU A 174 -4.11 18.38 -0.86
CA GLU A 174 -4.93 17.72 -1.88
C GLU A 174 -4.57 16.25 -2.09
N PHE A 175 -3.28 15.92 -2.08
CA PHE A 175 -2.85 14.54 -2.20
C PHE A 175 -3.37 13.70 -1.03
N LEU A 176 -3.26 14.19 0.20
CA LEU A 176 -3.76 13.48 1.39
C LEU A 176 -5.28 13.29 1.33
N SER A 177 -6.03 14.29 0.87
CA SER A 177 -7.49 14.17 0.71
C SER A 177 -7.91 13.14 -0.33
N LYS A 178 -7.07 12.86 -1.34
CA LYS A 178 -7.26 11.77 -2.31
C LYS A 178 -6.81 10.42 -1.77
N ALA A 179 -5.67 10.38 -1.09
CA ALA A 179 -5.04 9.15 -0.60
C ALA A 179 -5.87 8.49 0.51
N THR A 180 -6.27 9.25 1.53
CA THR A 180 -7.03 8.73 2.68
C THR A 180 -8.49 9.19 2.70
N GLY A 181 -8.81 10.29 2.01
CA GLY A 181 -10.16 10.85 2.00
C GLY A 181 -11.07 10.35 0.87
N THR A 182 -12.12 11.14 0.64
CA THR A 182 -13.19 10.92 -0.36
C THR A 182 -13.20 12.04 -1.41
N ALA A 183 -12.10 12.76 -1.59
CA ALA A 183 -12.01 13.87 -2.55
C ALA A 183 -12.19 13.40 -4.01
N VAL A 184 -11.97 12.11 -4.27
CA VAL A 184 -12.26 11.44 -5.53
C VAL A 184 -13.20 10.29 -5.24
N ASP A 185 -14.18 10.10 -6.11
CA ASP A 185 -15.08 8.94 -6.04
C ASP A 185 -14.31 7.69 -6.50
N TRP A 186 -13.94 6.88 -5.51
CA TRP A 186 -13.11 5.70 -5.68
C TRP A 186 -13.97 4.45 -5.80
N VAL A 187 -13.96 3.83 -6.97
CA VAL A 187 -14.60 2.55 -7.24
C VAL A 187 -13.55 1.44 -7.26
N GLN A 188 -13.83 0.33 -6.59
CA GLN A 188 -12.93 -0.81 -6.60
C GLN A 188 -12.69 -1.32 -8.03
N MET A 189 -11.42 -1.58 -8.36
CA MET A 189 -11.04 -2.06 -9.67
C MET A 189 -11.72 -3.39 -10.03
N PRO A 190 -12.41 -3.49 -11.18
CA PRO A 190 -13.06 -4.73 -11.61
C PRO A 190 -12.05 -5.87 -11.80
N GLY A 191 -12.38 -7.04 -11.25
CA GLY A 191 -11.53 -8.24 -11.33
C GLY A 191 -10.49 -8.38 -10.22
N MET A 192 -10.34 -7.38 -9.35
CA MET A 192 -9.49 -7.43 -8.16
C MET A 192 -10.33 -7.80 -6.93
N LYS A 193 -10.32 -9.08 -6.51
CA LYS A 193 -11.00 -9.50 -5.27
C LYS A 193 -10.07 -9.29 -4.07
N PRO A 194 -10.51 -8.62 -2.98
CA PRO A 194 -9.75 -8.58 -1.74
C PRO A 194 -9.69 -10.02 -1.20
N GLY A 195 -8.48 -10.51 -0.96
CA GLY A 195 -8.26 -11.86 -0.48
C GLY A 195 -6.95 -11.92 0.32
N PRO A 196 -6.73 -13.00 1.08
CA PRO A 196 -5.53 -13.17 1.90
C PRO A 196 -4.22 -13.13 1.08
N ASP A 197 -4.30 -13.41 -0.21
CA ASP A 197 -3.18 -13.37 -1.16
C ASP A 197 -3.11 -12.07 -1.99
N SER A 198 -3.99 -11.09 -1.73
CA SER A 198 -3.95 -9.81 -2.45
C SER A 198 -2.71 -9.00 -2.10
N VAL A 199 -2.08 -8.41 -3.13
CA VAL A 199 -0.92 -7.51 -2.98
C VAL A 199 -1.35 -6.16 -2.39
N GLY A 200 -2.61 -5.76 -2.59
CA GLY A 200 -3.18 -4.52 -2.07
C GLY A 200 -4.66 -4.35 -2.42
N ILE A 201 -5.21 -3.19 -2.10
CA ILE A 201 -6.53 -2.73 -2.53
C ILE A 201 -6.30 -1.71 -3.64
N PHE A 202 -7.00 -1.88 -4.76
CA PHE A 202 -6.87 -1.02 -5.93
C PHE A 202 -8.24 -0.42 -6.28
N ALA A 203 -8.26 0.89 -6.48
CA ALA A 203 -9.45 1.64 -6.86
C ALA A 203 -9.13 2.58 -8.02
N ILE A 204 -10.16 2.91 -8.78
CA ILE A 204 -10.12 3.87 -9.90
C ILE A 204 -11.27 4.84 -9.78
N SER A 205 -11.14 6.00 -10.40
CA SER A 205 -12.27 6.90 -10.60
C SER A 205 -12.81 6.82 -12.02
N GLN A 206 -14.12 6.95 -12.15
CA GLN A 206 -14.84 6.98 -13.43
C GLN A 206 -15.40 8.37 -13.76
N SER A 207 -15.34 9.31 -12.80
CA SER A 207 -16.04 10.61 -12.85
C SER A 207 -15.12 11.79 -12.55
N CYS A 208 -13.79 11.56 -12.45
CA CYS A 208 -12.82 12.63 -12.25
C CYS A 208 -12.45 13.34 -13.56
N SER A 209 -11.89 14.54 -13.43
CA SER A 209 -11.20 15.19 -14.55
C SER A 209 -9.92 14.41 -14.86
N GLY A 210 -9.75 13.94 -16.09
CA GLY A 210 -8.65 13.06 -16.47
C GLY A 210 -8.85 11.62 -15.98
N VAL A 211 -7.77 11.00 -15.52
CA VAL A 211 -7.72 9.61 -15.06
C VAL A 211 -7.12 9.52 -13.67
N ALA A 212 -7.73 8.70 -12.82
CA ALA A 212 -7.28 8.56 -11.44
C ALA A 212 -7.31 7.11 -10.96
N ALA A 213 -6.22 6.68 -10.33
CA ALA A 213 -6.05 5.38 -9.70
C ALA A 213 -5.48 5.54 -8.30
N ARG A 214 -5.86 4.64 -7.40
CA ARG A 214 -5.38 4.59 -6.02
C ARG A 214 -5.05 3.15 -5.64
N ALA A 215 -3.93 2.97 -4.95
CA ALA A 215 -3.57 1.70 -4.34
C ALA A 215 -3.28 1.85 -2.85
N CYS A 216 -3.59 0.83 -2.07
CA CYS A 216 -3.17 0.70 -0.67
C CYS A 216 -2.62 -0.71 -0.44
N GLY A 217 -1.42 -0.84 0.12
CA GLY A 217 -0.77 -2.13 0.33
C GLY A 217 0.19 -2.14 1.52
N LEU A 218 0.61 -3.34 1.94
CA LEU A 218 1.64 -3.53 2.96
C LEU A 218 2.94 -3.97 2.29
N VAL A 219 4.04 -3.28 2.61
CA VAL A 219 5.37 -3.56 2.09
C VAL A 219 6.32 -3.82 3.25
N SER A 220 7.19 -4.82 3.13
CA SER A 220 8.18 -5.18 4.17
C SER A 220 9.45 -4.32 4.10
N LEU A 221 9.31 -3.02 3.84
CA LEU A 221 10.39 -2.05 3.76
C LEU A 221 10.08 -0.84 4.64
N GLU A 222 11.13 -0.17 5.12
CA GLU A 222 11.00 1.08 5.88
C GLU A 222 10.64 2.27 4.96
N PRO A 223 10.05 3.36 5.51
CA PRO A 223 9.56 4.47 4.70
C PRO A 223 10.60 5.07 3.75
N THR A 224 11.81 5.33 4.25
CA THR A 224 12.91 5.92 3.46
C THR A 224 13.26 5.05 2.27
N LYS A 225 13.37 3.73 2.47
CA LYS A 225 13.74 2.82 1.38
C LYS A 225 12.66 2.74 0.30
N ILE A 226 11.39 2.79 0.71
CA ILE A 226 10.26 2.83 -0.22
C ILE A 226 10.31 4.13 -1.03
N ALA A 227 10.52 5.27 -0.38
CA ALA A 227 10.60 6.55 -1.08
C ALA A 227 11.77 6.58 -2.08
N GLU A 228 12.95 6.05 -1.74
CA GLU A 228 14.07 5.92 -2.68
C GLU A 228 13.69 5.15 -3.95
N ILE A 229 13.05 3.98 -3.79
CA ILE A 229 12.62 3.14 -4.92
C ILE A 229 11.58 3.87 -5.77
N LEU A 230 10.55 4.45 -5.13
CA LEU A 230 9.48 5.14 -5.86
C LEU A 230 9.96 6.40 -6.58
N LYS A 231 10.95 7.09 -6.02
CA LYS A 231 11.56 8.28 -6.66
C LYS A 231 12.40 7.91 -7.89
N ASP A 232 12.97 6.70 -7.95
CA ASP A 232 13.71 6.17 -9.10
C ASP A 232 12.77 5.55 -10.16
N ARG A 233 11.88 6.37 -10.73
CA ARG A 233 10.90 5.92 -11.74
C ARG A 233 11.52 5.09 -12.88
N PRO A 234 12.69 5.44 -13.46
CA PRO A 234 13.29 4.65 -14.54
C PRO A 234 13.59 3.19 -14.16
N SER A 235 13.76 2.87 -12.88
CA SER A 235 14.08 1.50 -12.45
C SER A 235 12.89 0.54 -12.46
N TRP A 236 11.65 1.05 -12.41
CA TRP A 236 10.44 0.24 -12.25
C TRP A 236 9.29 0.64 -13.16
N PHE A 237 9.12 1.92 -13.47
CA PHE A 237 8.06 2.40 -14.34
C PHE A 237 8.47 2.22 -15.80
N ARG A 238 8.01 1.13 -16.42
CA ARG A 238 8.36 0.76 -17.81
C ARG A 238 8.16 1.87 -18.83
N ASP A 239 7.13 2.71 -18.65
CA ASP A 239 6.84 3.79 -19.59
C ASP A 239 7.67 5.06 -19.32
N CYS A 240 8.41 5.12 -18.21
CA CYS A 240 9.35 6.21 -17.95
C CYS A 240 10.54 6.09 -18.92
N ARG A 241 10.65 7.08 -19.82
CA ARG A 241 11.79 7.20 -20.73
C ARG A 241 12.98 7.84 -20.04
N SER A 242 12.73 8.89 -19.27
CA SER A 242 13.76 9.60 -18.50
C SER A 242 13.10 10.40 -17.38
N LEU A 243 13.86 10.62 -16.30
CA LEU A 243 13.50 11.50 -15.20
C LEU A 243 14.74 12.32 -14.84
N GLU A 244 14.64 13.63 -14.94
CA GLU A 244 15.71 14.56 -14.62
C GLU A 244 15.26 15.50 -13.50
N VAL A 245 16.08 15.59 -12.45
CA VAL A 245 15.88 16.54 -11.35
C VAL A 245 16.67 17.79 -11.67
N PHE A 246 15.95 18.88 -11.97
CA PHE A 246 16.55 20.15 -12.41
C PHE A 246 17.13 20.96 -11.26
N THR A 247 16.38 21.01 -10.14
CA THR A 247 16.79 21.74 -8.95
C THR A 247 16.12 21.14 -7.73
N MET A 248 16.75 21.37 -6.58
CA MET A 248 16.30 20.92 -5.27
C MET A 248 16.36 22.11 -4.30
N PHE A 249 15.29 22.29 -3.54
CA PHE A 249 15.19 23.30 -2.50
C PHE A 249 14.88 22.62 -1.16
N PRO A 250 15.59 22.97 -0.07
CA PRO A 250 15.15 22.59 1.26
C PRO A 250 13.83 23.31 1.58
N ALA A 251 12.88 22.58 2.15
CA ALA A 251 11.65 23.13 2.70
C ALA A 251 11.67 23.01 4.23
N GLY A 252 10.75 23.71 4.91
CA GLY A 252 10.58 23.59 6.36
C GLY A 252 10.32 22.14 6.80
N ASN A 253 10.52 21.82 8.08
CA ASN A 253 10.28 20.50 8.68
C ASN A 253 11.05 19.33 8.02
N ALA A 254 12.30 19.58 7.61
CA ALA A 254 13.13 18.60 6.88
C ALA A 254 12.52 18.13 5.54
N GLY A 255 11.60 18.92 4.98
CA GLY A 255 11.04 18.67 3.65
C GLY A 255 12.03 19.02 2.54
N THR A 256 11.78 18.49 1.35
CA THR A 256 12.56 18.79 0.14
C THR A 256 11.64 18.97 -1.04
N ILE A 257 11.82 20.06 -1.78
CA ILE A 257 11.11 20.34 -3.02
C ILE A 257 12.07 20.09 -4.18
N GLU A 258 11.64 19.32 -5.17
CA GLU A 258 12.39 19.01 -6.37
C GLU A 258 11.58 19.45 -7.59
N LEU A 259 12.23 20.08 -8.57
CA LEU A 259 11.64 20.31 -9.89
C LEU A 259 12.10 19.23 -10.85
N LEU A 260 11.14 18.58 -11.50
CA LEU A 260 11.39 17.40 -12.32
C LEU A 260 10.86 17.57 -13.73
N TYR A 261 11.63 17.06 -14.66
CA TYR A 261 11.18 16.80 -16.01
C TYR A 261 11.14 15.30 -16.23
N THR A 262 9.94 14.77 -16.51
CA THR A 262 9.74 13.35 -16.78
C THR A 262 9.27 13.17 -18.21
N GLN A 263 9.93 12.29 -18.97
CA GLN A 263 9.47 11.87 -20.29
C GLN A 263 8.87 10.47 -20.18
N ALA A 264 7.75 10.24 -20.85
CA ALA A 264 7.06 8.97 -20.88
C ALA A 264 6.83 8.49 -22.33
N TYR A 265 7.12 7.22 -22.59
CA TYR A 265 6.83 6.59 -23.87
C TYR A 265 5.32 6.59 -24.15
N ALA A 266 4.96 6.73 -25.42
CA ALA A 266 3.59 6.54 -25.84
C ALA A 266 3.20 5.04 -25.71
N PRO A 267 1.96 4.74 -25.30
CA PRO A 267 1.37 3.41 -25.39
C PRO A 267 1.50 2.71 -26.75
N THR A 268 1.56 3.49 -27.83
CA THR A 268 1.68 3.00 -29.22
C THR A 268 2.51 3.96 -30.04
N THR A 269 3.01 3.52 -31.19
CA THR A 269 3.73 4.37 -32.16
C THR A 269 2.83 5.30 -32.96
N LEU A 270 1.50 5.19 -32.81
CA LEU A 270 0.50 5.97 -33.54
C LEU A 270 0.11 7.28 -32.85
N ALA A 271 0.74 7.58 -31.70
CA ALA A 271 0.49 8.78 -30.92
C ALA A 271 1.81 9.33 -30.35
N PRO A 272 1.92 10.66 -30.16
CA PRO A 272 3.11 11.27 -29.57
C PRO A 272 3.32 10.83 -28.11
N ALA A 273 4.57 10.86 -27.66
CA ALA A 273 4.95 10.60 -26.28
C ALA A 273 4.51 11.75 -25.34
N ARG A 274 4.50 11.51 -24.03
CA ARG A 274 4.11 12.53 -23.03
C ARG A 274 5.34 13.04 -22.29
N ASP A 275 5.31 14.32 -21.92
CA ASP A 275 6.23 14.86 -20.92
C ASP A 275 5.46 15.50 -19.77
N PHE A 276 6.13 15.59 -18.62
CA PHE A 276 5.61 16.20 -17.41
C PHE A 276 6.66 17.16 -16.86
N TRP A 277 6.21 18.33 -16.44
CA TRP A 277 7.02 19.30 -15.72
C TRP A 277 6.40 19.54 -14.35
N THR A 278 7.03 18.96 -13.34
CA THR A 278 6.42 18.78 -12.02
C THR A 278 7.26 19.30 -10.89
N LEU A 279 6.56 19.66 -9.81
CA LEU A 279 7.14 19.88 -8.50
C LEU A 279 6.82 18.64 -7.64
N ARG A 280 7.86 18.01 -7.11
CA ARG A 280 7.75 16.92 -6.12
C ARG A 280 8.15 17.44 -4.76
N TYR A 281 7.28 17.25 -3.78
CA TYR A 281 7.52 17.58 -2.39
C TYR A 281 7.64 16.30 -1.57
N THR A 282 8.79 16.13 -0.91
CA THR A 282 9.03 15.06 0.05
C THR A 282 9.04 15.66 1.45
N THR A 283 8.21 15.15 2.38
CA THR A 283 8.18 15.62 3.76
C THR A 283 7.80 14.51 4.73
N THR A 284 8.23 14.64 5.98
CA THR A 284 7.80 13.77 7.09
C THR A 284 6.70 14.47 7.87
N LEU A 285 5.63 13.75 8.20
CA LEU A 285 4.54 14.22 9.05
C LEU A 285 4.86 13.99 10.53
N ASP A 286 4.17 14.69 11.43
CA ASP A 286 4.38 14.58 12.89
C ASP A 286 4.21 13.16 13.45
N ASN A 287 3.41 12.33 12.77
CA ASN A 287 3.19 10.92 13.13
C ASN A 287 4.29 9.97 12.60
N GLY A 288 5.38 10.50 12.03
CA GLY A 288 6.49 9.73 11.45
C GLY A 288 6.22 9.15 10.07
N SER A 289 5.08 9.46 9.46
CA SER A 289 4.79 9.04 8.07
C SER A 289 5.58 9.88 7.08
N LEU A 290 6.09 9.25 6.03
CA LEU A 290 6.77 9.93 4.93
C LEU A 290 5.78 10.15 3.78
N VAL A 291 5.75 11.35 3.23
CA VAL A 291 4.95 11.70 2.07
C VAL A 291 5.85 12.16 0.94
N VAL A 292 5.60 11.66 -0.26
CA VAL A 292 6.16 12.16 -1.51
C VAL A 292 4.98 12.51 -2.39
N CYS A 293 4.64 13.78 -2.56
CA CYS A 293 3.57 14.24 -3.42
C CYS A 293 4.11 15.04 -4.60
N GLU A 294 3.42 15.01 -5.73
CA GLU A 294 3.86 15.63 -6.97
C GLU A 294 2.68 16.26 -7.71
N ARG A 295 2.92 17.41 -8.35
CA ARG A 295 1.96 18.08 -9.25
C ARG A 295 2.67 18.77 -10.40
N SER A 296 1.98 18.98 -11.50
CA SER A 296 2.45 19.82 -12.60
C SER A 296 2.41 21.30 -12.25
N LEU A 297 3.41 22.04 -12.73
CA LEU A 297 3.46 23.49 -12.58
C LEU A 297 2.66 24.16 -13.71
N SER A 298 1.37 24.42 -13.47
CA SER A 298 0.48 25.09 -14.44
C SER A 298 1.06 26.44 -14.88
N GLY A 299 1.05 26.73 -16.19
CA GLY A 299 1.49 28.01 -16.77
C GLY A 299 3.00 28.18 -16.99
N SER A 300 3.84 27.20 -16.62
CA SER A 300 5.30 27.30 -16.75
C SER A 300 5.86 26.68 -18.04
N GLY A 301 5.48 27.25 -19.19
CA GLY A 301 6.19 27.10 -20.48
C GLY A 301 6.49 25.68 -20.98
N ALA A 302 7.39 25.61 -21.96
CA ALA A 302 7.82 24.38 -22.64
C ALA A 302 8.60 23.40 -21.73
N GLY A 303 8.55 23.54 -20.40
CA GLY A 303 9.52 22.89 -19.52
C GLY A 303 10.94 23.43 -19.74
N PRO A 304 11.98 22.68 -19.37
CA PRO A 304 13.35 23.20 -19.33
C PRO A 304 14.00 23.39 -20.70
N ASN A 305 13.53 22.66 -21.73
CA ASN A 305 14.06 22.79 -23.09
C ASN A 305 12.92 22.81 -24.14
N PRO A 306 12.72 23.93 -24.87
CA PRO A 306 11.66 24.05 -25.87
C PRO A 306 11.81 23.09 -27.06
N ALA A 307 13.04 22.71 -27.43
CA ALA A 307 13.26 21.76 -28.52
C ALA A 307 12.88 20.33 -28.13
N SER A 308 13.12 19.95 -26.86
CA SER A 308 12.64 18.67 -26.32
C SER A 308 11.12 18.67 -26.23
N ALA A 309 10.53 19.74 -25.69
CA ALA A 309 9.09 19.88 -25.52
C ALA A 309 8.29 19.74 -26.82
N ALA A 310 8.84 20.21 -27.94
CA ALA A 310 8.19 20.11 -29.25
C ALA A 310 7.98 18.66 -29.74
N GLN A 311 8.65 17.67 -29.14
CA GLN A 311 8.53 16.25 -29.50
C GLN A 311 7.48 15.49 -28.65
N PHE A 312 6.91 16.15 -27.63
CA PHE A 312 6.00 15.53 -26.68
C PHE A 312 4.70 16.34 -26.57
N VAL A 313 3.65 15.67 -26.11
CA VAL A 313 2.45 16.35 -25.61
C VAL A 313 2.60 16.53 -24.11
N ARG A 314 2.50 17.77 -23.63
CA ARG A 314 2.57 18.11 -22.20
C ARG A 314 1.33 17.58 -21.49
N ALA A 315 1.51 16.49 -20.75
CA ALA A 315 0.49 15.98 -19.86
C ALA A 315 0.55 16.71 -18.52
N GLU A 316 -0.58 16.67 -17.80
CA GLU A 316 -0.71 17.27 -16.49
C GLU A 316 -0.80 16.20 -15.42
N MET A 317 0.02 16.34 -14.38
CA MET A 317 -0.08 15.58 -13.14
C MET A 317 -0.84 16.43 -12.13
N LEU A 318 -2.06 16.02 -11.82
CA LEU A 318 -2.81 16.57 -10.69
C LEU A 318 -2.19 16.02 -9.39
N PRO A 319 -2.47 16.61 -8.20
CA PRO A 319 -1.85 16.17 -6.96
C PRO A 319 -1.93 14.65 -6.76
N SER A 320 -0.75 14.03 -6.85
CA SER A 320 -0.48 12.59 -6.93
C SER A 320 0.71 12.26 -6.00
N GLY A 321 1.02 10.99 -5.80
CA GLY A 321 2.20 10.57 -5.03
C GLY A 321 1.95 9.39 -4.10
N CYS A 322 2.75 9.30 -3.03
CA CYS A 322 2.65 8.25 -2.04
C CYS A 322 2.71 8.75 -0.58
N LEU A 323 1.86 8.15 0.27
CA LEU A 323 1.90 8.26 1.72
C LEU A 323 2.38 6.93 2.28
N ILE A 324 3.49 6.96 3.01
CA ILE A 324 4.18 5.78 3.53
C ILE A 324 4.17 5.85 5.06
N ARG A 325 3.40 4.95 5.66
CA ARG A 325 3.18 4.90 7.12
C ARG A 325 3.93 3.72 7.73
N PRO A 326 4.84 3.93 8.68
CA PRO A 326 5.50 2.83 9.36
C PRO A 326 4.49 1.97 10.15
N CYS A 327 4.76 0.68 10.26
CA CYS A 327 3.92 -0.27 10.99
C CYS A 327 4.63 -0.87 12.21
N ASP A 328 3.88 -1.07 13.29
CA ASP A 328 4.33 -1.79 14.48
C ASP A 328 4.65 -3.25 14.09
N GLY A 329 5.91 -3.66 14.21
CA GLY A 329 6.37 -5.00 13.81
C GLY A 329 7.14 -5.07 12.49
N GLY A 330 7.48 -3.92 11.89
CA GLY A 330 8.35 -3.80 10.72
C GLY A 330 7.58 -3.69 9.40
N GLY A 331 8.13 -2.91 8.46
CA GLY A 331 7.49 -2.58 7.19
C GLY A 331 6.65 -1.30 7.23
N SER A 332 5.92 -1.05 6.15
CA SER A 332 5.11 0.16 5.96
C SER A 332 3.79 -0.15 5.23
N ILE A 333 2.74 0.60 5.57
CA ILE A 333 1.53 0.73 4.75
C ILE A 333 1.78 1.86 3.77
N ILE A 334 1.58 1.59 2.49
CA ILE A 334 1.72 2.55 1.41
C ILE A 334 0.35 2.84 0.80
N HIS A 335 0.06 4.13 0.61
CA HIS A 335 -1.04 4.63 -0.21
C HIS A 335 -0.44 5.33 -1.42
N ILE A 336 -0.81 4.92 -2.63
CA ILE A 336 -0.40 5.54 -3.89
C ILE A 336 -1.63 6.19 -4.52
N VAL A 337 -1.49 7.41 -5.02
CA VAL A 337 -2.49 8.08 -5.85
C VAL A 337 -1.82 8.55 -7.13
N ASP A 338 -2.37 8.12 -8.25
CA ASP A 338 -2.00 8.60 -9.57
C ASP A 338 -3.19 9.32 -10.17
N HIS A 339 -3.07 10.61 -10.42
CA HIS A 339 -4.13 11.44 -10.98
C HIS A 339 -3.54 12.31 -12.09
N LEU A 340 -3.90 11.98 -13.32
CA LEU A 340 -3.26 12.50 -14.53
C LEU A 340 -4.31 13.00 -15.52
N ASN A 341 -3.99 14.06 -16.23
CA ASN A 341 -4.62 14.37 -17.51
C ASN A 341 -3.57 14.10 -18.62
N LEU A 342 -3.82 13.06 -19.42
CA LEU A 342 -2.92 12.57 -20.46
C LEU A 342 -3.20 13.20 -21.83
N GLU A 343 -4.00 14.27 -21.86
CA GLU A 343 -4.36 15.03 -23.04
C GLU A 343 -4.95 14.11 -24.13
N ALA A 344 -5.94 13.28 -23.76
CA ALA A 344 -6.50 12.25 -24.64
C ALA A 344 -7.02 12.82 -25.96
N TRP A 345 -7.51 14.06 -25.97
CA TRP A 345 -7.96 14.77 -27.19
C TRP A 345 -6.88 14.96 -28.26
N SER A 346 -5.59 14.86 -27.91
CA SER A 346 -4.45 15.06 -28.80
C SER A 346 -4.14 13.83 -29.66
N VAL A 347 -4.84 12.71 -29.39
CA VAL A 347 -4.67 11.46 -30.13
C VAL A 347 -5.94 11.10 -30.91
N PRO A 348 -5.82 10.26 -31.95
CA PRO A 348 -6.97 9.72 -32.67
C PRO A 348 -8.01 9.09 -31.73
N GLU A 349 -9.30 9.25 -32.05
CA GLU A 349 -10.41 8.80 -31.21
C GLU A 349 -10.31 7.33 -30.81
N VAL A 350 -9.90 6.46 -31.74
CA VAL A 350 -9.70 5.02 -31.51
C VAL A 350 -8.62 4.71 -30.46
N LEU A 351 -7.68 5.63 -30.22
CA LEU A 351 -6.60 5.46 -29.25
C LEU A 351 -6.89 6.15 -27.91
N ARG A 352 -7.90 7.03 -27.83
CA ARG A 352 -8.23 7.77 -26.61
C ARG A 352 -8.42 6.86 -25.40
N PRO A 353 -9.08 5.67 -25.50
CA PRO A 353 -9.22 4.77 -24.34
C PRO A 353 -7.90 4.38 -23.65
N LEU A 354 -6.75 4.47 -24.32
CA LEU A 354 -5.43 4.24 -23.72
C LEU A 354 -4.97 5.37 -22.77
N TYR A 355 -5.61 6.54 -22.85
CA TYR A 355 -5.25 7.78 -22.14
C TYR A 355 -6.35 8.28 -21.21
N GLU A 356 -7.62 7.95 -21.47
CA GLU A 356 -8.79 8.31 -20.63
C GLU A 356 -9.30 7.13 -19.78
N SER A 357 -8.63 5.98 -19.81
CA SER A 357 -8.97 4.87 -18.93
C SER A 357 -8.14 4.86 -17.64
N SER A 358 -8.78 5.17 -16.51
CA SER A 358 -8.20 5.00 -15.17
C SER A 358 -7.73 3.57 -14.90
N LYS A 359 -8.37 2.57 -15.50
CA LYS A 359 -7.94 1.17 -15.39
C LYS A 359 -6.60 0.93 -16.08
N VAL A 360 -6.36 1.56 -17.23
CA VAL A 360 -5.09 1.46 -17.95
C VAL A 360 -3.97 2.11 -17.14
N VAL A 361 -4.21 3.29 -16.56
CA VAL A 361 -3.25 3.95 -15.65
C VAL A 361 -2.94 3.07 -14.44
N ALA A 362 -3.98 2.53 -13.80
CA ALA A 362 -3.80 1.65 -12.65
C ALA A 362 -2.91 0.44 -12.96
N GLN A 363 -3.11 -0.18 -14.13
CA GLN A 363 -2.35 -1.37 -14.54
C GLN A 363 -0.90 -1.07 -14.94
N ARG A 364 -0.64 0.09 -15.54
CA ARG A 364 0.69 0.44 -16.08
C ARG A 364 1.57 1.18 -15.10
N MET A 365 0.98 1.90 -14.15
CA MET A 365 1.70 2.78 -13.24
C MET A 365 1.45 2.44 -11.77
N THR A 366 0.18 2.35 -11.34
CA THR A 366 -0.13 2.21 -9.89
C THR A 366 0.13 0.81 -9.33
N ILE A 367 -0.06 -0.25 -10.13
CA ILE A 367 0.15 -1.66 -9.73
C ILE A 367 1.57 -2.15 -10.02
N ALA A 368 2.25 -1.54 -10.99
CA ALA A 368 3.59 -1.91 -11.43
C ALA A 368 4.60 -1.73 -10.29
#